data_AF-A0A8J2B1X2-F1
#
_entry.id   AF-A0A8J2B1X2-F1
#
_cell.length_a   1.000
_cell.length_b   1.000
_cell.length_c   1.000
_cell.angle_alpha   90.00
_cell.angle_beta   90.00
_cell.angle_gamma   90.00
#
_symmetry.space_group_name_H-M   'P 1'
#
loop_
_entity.id
_entity.type
_entity.pdbx_description
1 polymer ?
#
loop_
_entity_poly.entity_id
_entity_poly.type
_entity_poly.pdbx_seq_one_letter_code
_entity_poly.pdbx_strand_id
1 'polypeptide(L)'
;MRKLLELKPEKKVVLRLLMFWFTYSEDPDLAVKFDGQDKDSDRRYLSAWLFVVPQLVARLRSPRPKLRGQLYHLLRRLVIFFPRVTLFPLTLALSYPESYAQDVARRILVTAQYYRMRQLARETMRVSAELVKLAMLISDLWVAGLESQAGEGAVMWSGDDGSRKAIEKMKQEKKQDLHDADPNNRTETSNLTPFELNFLKLYSEYLLAAVPYVERYGLGRKGKYLLHAWHKFYQPVLQHIQKNATDKLHLKDVAPRLWEMSAPASDASPKNKSNNITLASQSRHISPPGLFTSS
;
A
#
# COMPACT_ATOMS: atom_id res chain seq x y z
N MET A 1 4.97 -32.53 12.37
CA MET A 1 5.17 -31.14 11.88
C MET A 1 6.57 -30.63 12.17
N ARG A 2 7.02 -30.55 13.44
CA ARG A 2 8.38 -30.11 13.80
C ARG A 2 9.50 -30.84 13.05
N LYS A 3 9.48 -32.18 13.07
CA LYS A 3 10.42 -33.03 12.30
C LYS A 3 10.44 -32.75 10.78
N LEU A 4 9.33 -32.32 10.20
CA LEU A 4 9.25 -32.00 8.75
C LEU A 4 9.82 -30.61 8.43
N LEU A 5 9.89 -29.70 9.41
CA LEU A 5 10.40 -28.35 9.25
C LEU A 5 11.88 -28.23 9.66
N GLU A 6 12.39 -29.18 10.45
CA GLU A 6 13.81 -29.27 10.84
C GLU A 6 14.71 -29.80 9.71
N LEU A 7 14.17 -30.64 8.82
CA LEU A 7 14.86 -31.16 7.64
C LEU A 7 14.68 -30.17 6.47
N LYS A 8 15.64 -29.24 6.32
CA LYS A 8 15.82 -28.31 5.18
C LYS A 8 14.52 -28.06 4.39
N PRO A 9 13.58 -27.28 4.95
CA PRO A 9 12.20 -27.28 4.51
C PRO A 9 12.07 -26.72 3.10
N GLU A 10 11.59 -27.54 2.16
CA GLU A 10 11.22 -27.05 0.83
C GLU A 10 10.01 -26.11 0.95
N LYS A 11 10.06 -24.99 0.22
CA LYS A 11 8.95 -24.02 0.14
C LYS A 11 7.60 -24.68 -0.16
N LYS A 12 7.58 -25.72 -1.01
CA LYS A 12 6.37 -26.48 -1.35
C LYS A 12 5.77 -27.20 -0.14
N VAL A 13 6.61 -27.80 0.72
CA VAL A 13 6.17 -28.50 1.93
C VAL A 13 5.60 -27.51 2.94
N VAL A 14 6.25 -26.36 3.13
CA VAL A 14 5.78 -25.29 4.02
C VAL A 14 4.43 -24.75 3.56
N LEU A 15 4.24 -24.51 2.26
CA LEU A 15 2.97 -24.04 1.71
C LEU A 15 1.83 -25.06 1.86
N ARG A 16 2.11 -26.37 1.66
CA ARG A 16 1.11 -27.42 1.89
C ARG A 16 0.72 -27.50 3.37
N LEU A 17 1.70 -27.37 4.26
CA LEU A 17 1.47 -27.32 5.70
C LEU A 17 0.64 -26.10 6.11
N LEU A 18 0.95 -24.94 5.53
CA LEU A 18 0.21 -23.69 5.73
C LEU A 18 -1.25 -23.85 5.29
N MET A 19 -1.47 -24.42 4.11
CA MET A 19 -2.82 -24.68 3.60
C MET A 19 -3.59 -25.65 4.50
N PHE A 20 -2.96 -26.76 4.90
CA PHE A 20 -3.55 -27.71 5.84
C PHE A 20 -3.94 -27.02 7.16
N TRP A 21 -3.03 -26.24 7.73
CA TRP A 21 -3.28 -25.50 8.96
C TRP A 21 -4.47 -24.54 8.82
N PHE A 22 -4.56 -23.79 7.72
CA PHE A 22 -5.68 -22.88 7.48
C PHE A 22 -7.02 -23.60 7.30
N THR A 23 -7.02 -24.77 6.67
CA THR A 23 -8.22 -25.59 6.49
C THR A 23 -8.74 -26.12 7.82
N TYR A 24 -7.86 -26.59 8.70
CA TYR A 24 -8.23 -27.25 9.97
C TYR A 24 -8.04 -26.38 11.21
N SER A 25 -7.94 -25.06 11.06
CA SER A 25 -7.66 -24.12 12.17
C SER A 25 -8.75 -24.04 13.25
N GLU A 26 -9.96 -24.51 12.97
CA GLU A 26 -11.08 -24.48 13.92
C GLU A 26 -11.15 -25.73 14.81
N ASP A 27 -10.47 -26.80 14.40
CA ASP A 27 -10.35 -28.06 15.14
C ASP A 27 -9.51 -27.82 16.41
N PRO A 28 -10.11 -28.00 17.61
CA PRO A 28 -9.43 -27.74 18.88
C PRO A 28 -8.19 -28.64 19.09
N ASP A 29 -8.19 -29.88 18.62
CA ASP A 29 -7.08 -30.82 18.83
C ASP A 29 -5.86 -30.44 18.00
N LEU A 30 -6.09 -29.94 16.79
CA LEU A 30 -5.04 -29.41 15.93
C LEU A 30 -4.58 -28.03 16.39
N ALA A 31 -5.49 -27.18 16.85
CA ALA A 31 -5.18 -25.88 17.40
C ALA A 31 -4.18 -25.96 18.56
N VAL A 32 -4.42 -26.88 19.52
CA VAL A 32 -3.52 -27.12 20.65
C VAL A 32 -2.15 -27.64 20.20
N LYS A 33 -2.06 -28.38 19.09
CA LYS A 33 -0.76 -28.86 18.55
C LYS A 33 0.06 -27.75 17.89
N PHE A 34 -0.59 -26.72 17.36
CA PHE A 34 0.07 -25.54 16.80
C PHE A 34 0.46 -24.53 17.90
N ASP A 35 -0.40 -24.33 18.88
CA ASP A 35 -0.19 -23.41 20.01
C ASP A 35 0.73 -24.02 21.08
N GLY A 36 0.68 -25.34 21.29
CA GLY A 36 1.44 -26.08 22.29
C GLY A 36 2.91 -26.36 21.93
N GLN A 37 3.37 -26.01 20.72
CA GLN A 37 4.81 -26.03 20.39
C GLN A 37 5.58 -24.84 21.01
N ASP A 38 4.97 -24.21 22.00
CA ASP A 38 5.28 -22.88 22.49
C ASP A 38 6.52 -22.74 23.36
N LYS A 39 7.06 -23.84 23.89
CA LYS A 39 8.08 -23.74 24.95
C LYS A 39 9.52 -23.75 24.43
N ASP A 40 9.76 -24.29 23.22
CA ASP A 40 11.13 -24.47 22.68
C ASP A 40 11.23 -24.22 21.18
N SER A 41 10.50 -23.26 20.60
CA SER A 41 10.54 -23.06 19.14
C SER A 41 11.95 -22.61 18.69
N ASP A 42 12.77 -23.60 18.33
CA ASP A 42 14.16 -23.47 17.93
C ASP A 42 14.22 -22.55 16.71
N ARG A 43 15.23 -21.68 16.63
CA ARG A 43 15.34 -20.67 15.56
C ARG A 43 15.24 -21.28 14.16
N ARG A 44 15.64 -22.55 14.03
CA ARG A 44 15.55 -23.41 12.84
C ARG A 44 14.11 -23.74 12.42
N TYR A 45 13.20 -23.95 13.37
CA TYR A 45 11.79 -24.17 13.08
C TYR A 45 11.13 -22.88 12.56
N LEU A 46 11.45 -21.75 13.18
CA LEU A 46 10.88 -20.45 12.82
C LEU A 46 11.36 -19.96 11.45
N SER A 47 12.58 -20.29 11.03
CA SER A 47 13.10 -19.86 9.72
C SER A 47 12.31 -20.45 8.54
N ALA A 48 11.68 -21.62 8.71
CA ALA A 48 10.85 -22.23 7.69
C ALA A 48 9.63 -21.36 7.31
N TRP A 49 9.08 -20.65 8.28
CA TRP A 49 7.91 -19.78 8.08
C TRP A 49 8.26 -18.47 7.36
N LEU A 50 9.55 -18.11 7.25
CA LEU A 50 9.99 -16.89 6.59
C LEU A 50 9.59 -16.84 5.10
N PHE A 51 9.57 -17.99 4.42
CA PHE A 51 9.16 -18.08 3.02
C PHE A 51 7.68 -17.76 2.78
N VAL A 52 6.87 -17.80 3.84
CA VAL A 52 5.42 -17.64 3.76
C VAL A 52 4.88 -16.46 4.57
N VAL A 53 5.75 -15.56 5.03
CA VAL A 53 5.34 -14.37 5.81
C VAL A 53 4.28 -13.53 5.08
N PRO A 54 4.39 -13.22 3.77
CA PRO A 54 3.34 -12.47 3.08
C PRO A 54 1.97 -13.17 3.14
N GLN A 55 1.94 -14.50 3.00
CA GLN A 55 0.72 -15.30 3.07
C GLN A 55 0.15 -15.34 4.50
N LEU A 56 1.01 -15.40 5.52
CA LEU A 56 0.60 -15.33 6.93
C LEU A 56 -0.05 -13.97 7.25
N VAL A 57 0.60 -12.88 6.84
CA VAL A 57 0.12 -11.51 7.08
C VAL A 57 -1.19 -11.25 6.34
N ALA A 58 -1.34 -11.72 5.10
CA ALA A 58 -2.59 -11.61 4.35
C ALA A 58 -3.78 -12.25 5.07
N ARG A 59 -3.54 -13.30 5.88
CA ARG A 59 -4.56 -14.04 6.61
C ARG A 59 -4.94 -13.43 7.96
N LEU A 60 -4.30 -12.33 8.37
CA LEU A 60 -4.76 -11.53 9.51
C LEU A 60 -6.19 -10.98 9.31
N ARG A 61 -6.62 -10.85 8.05
CA ARG A 61 -7.96 -10.42 7.62
C ARG A 61 -9.00 -11.54 7.58
N SER A 62 -8.63 -12.75 8.01
CA SER A 62 -9.56 -13.89 8.03
C SER A 62 -10.68 -13.64 9.06
N PRO A 63 -11.94 -14.00 8.79
CA PRO A 63 -13.01 -13.88 9.78
C PRO A 63 -12.85 -14.85 10.97
N ARG A 64 -11.94 -15.85 10.88
CA ARG A 64 -11.76 -16.92 11.88
C ARG A 64 -10.93 -16.46 13.09
N PRO A 65 -11.51 -16.29 14.30
CA PRO A 65 -10.82 -15.73 15.45
C PRO A 65 -9.70 -16.63 15.99
N LYS A 66 -9.92 -17.95 16.06
CA LYS A 66 -8.89 -18.92 16.50
C LYS A 66 -7.63 -18.84 15.65
N LEU A 67 -7.81 -18.81 14.32
CA LEU A 67 -6.70 -18.68 13.38
C LEU A 67 -5.92 -17.37 13.57
N ARG A 68 -6.64 -16.25 13.79
CA ARG A 68 -6.00 -14.96 14.04
C ARG A 68 -5.16 -14.95 15.33
N GLY A 69 -5.65 -15.59 16.40
CA GLY A 69 -4.89 -15.78 17.64
C GLY A 69 -3.58 -16.53 17.40
N GLN A 70 -3.63 -17.68 16.74
CA GLN A 70 -2.44 -18.47 16.43
C GLN A 70 -1.46 -17.72 15.51
N LEU A 71 -1.98 -17.02 14.49
CA LEU A 71 -1.17 -16.17 13.61
C LEU A 71 -0.48 -15.05 14.38
N TYR A 72 -1.17 -14.42 15.33
CA TYR A 72 -0.60 -13.39 16.19
C TYR A 72 0.58 -13.95 17.02
N HIS A 73 0.42 -15.10 17.65
CA HIS A 73 1.50 -15.74 18.43
C HIS A 73 2.71 -16.09 17.55
N LEU A 74 2.49 -16.65 16.35
CA LEU A 74 3.54 -16.98 15.39
C LEU A 74 4.28 -15.72 14.89
N LEU A 75 3.55 -14.72 14.41
CA LEU A 75 4.13 -13.49 13.86
C LEU A 75 4.89 -12.70 14.93
N ARG A 76 4.39 -12.66 16.17
CA ARG A 76 5.10 -12.04 17.30
C ARG A 76 6.48 -12.65 17.50
N ARG A 77 6.60 -13.98 17.40
CA ARG A 77 7.90 -14.67 17.50
C ARG A 77 8.80 -14.42 16.30
N LEU A 78 8.24 -14.49 15.09
CA LEU A 78 9.00 -14.21 13.87
C LEU A 78 9.62 -12.81 13.88
N VAL A 79 8.91 -11.82 14.43
CA VAL A 79 9.44 -10.47 14.60
C VAL A 79 10.59 -10.41 15.60
N ILE A 80 10.52 -11.16 16.70
CA ILE A 80 11.59 -11.18 17.72
C ILE A 80 12.86 -11.85 17.16
N PHE A 81 12.73 -12.99 16.46
CA PHE A 81 13.89 -13.74 15.97
C PHE A 81 14.43 -13.27 14.61
N PHE A 82 13.55 -12.73 13.75
CA PHE A 82 13.85 -12.31 12.38
C PHE A 82 13.18 -10.97 12.04
N PRO A 83 13.55 -9.88 12.73
CA PRO A 83 12.91 -8.58 12.57
C PRO A 83 13.02 -8.03 11.14
N ARG A 84 14.20 -8.13 10.52
CA ARG A 84 14.46 -7.56 9.19
C ARG A 84 13.51 -8.08 8.09
N VAL A 85 13.11 -9.36 8.16
CA VAL A 85 12.24 -9.99 7.16
C VAL A 85 10.77 -9.76 7.49
N THR A 86 10.42 -9.75 8.78
CA THR A 86 9.03 -9.75 9.22
C THR A 86 8.44 -8.34 9.37
N LEU A 87 9.27 -7.35 9.68
CA LEU A 87 8.82 -5.97 9.91
C LEU A 87 8.18 -5.36 8.66
N PHE A 88 8.78 -5.51 7.48
CA PHE A 88 8.27 -4.88 6.26
C PHE A 88 6.85 -5.36 5.85
N PRO A 89 6.57 -6.67 5.76
CA PRO A 89 5.20 -7.14 5.51
C PRO A 89 4.20 -6.67 6.58
N LEU A 90 4.61 -6.56 7.84
CA LEU A 90 3.75 -6.08 8.93
C LEU A 90 3.48 -4.57 8.87
N THR A 91 4.43 -3.76 8.41
CA THR A 91 4.17 -2.32 8.22
C THR A 91 3.19 -2.09 7.08
N LEU A 92 3.24 -2.91 6.02
CA LEU A 92 2.22 -2.89 4.97
C LEU A 92 0.82 -3.26 5.50
N ALA A 93 0.73 -4.19 6.45
CA ALA A 93 -0.54 -4.58 7.07
C ALA A 93 -1.21 -3.45 7.87
N LEU A 94 -0.46 -2.42 8.30
CA LEU A 94 -1.05 -1.22 8.91
C LEU A 94 -1.90 -0.40 7.93
N SER A 95 -1.69 -0.58 6.62
CA SER A 95 -2.45 0.13 5.59
C SER A 95 -3.72 -0.60 5.16
N TYR A 96 -4.01 -1.78 5.74
CA TYR A 96 -5.23 -2.53 5.42
C TYR A 96 -6.48 -1.78 5.90
N PRO A 97 -7.61 -1.79 5.18
CA PRO A 97 -8.82 -1.06 5.59
C PRO A 97 -9.51 -1.64 6.85
N GLU A 98 -9.17 -2.87 7.24
CA GLU A 98 -9.79 -3.57 8.37
C GLU A 98 -9.11 -3.22 9.70
N SER A 99 -9.89 -2.68 10.66
CA SER A 99 -9.38 -2.23 11.98
C SER A 99 -8.68 -3.34 12.77
N TYR A 100 -9.22 -4.55 12.76
CA TYR A 100 -8.64 -5.66 13.52
C TYR A 100 -7.23 -6.04 13.03
N ALA A 101 -7.06 -6.19 11.71
CA ALA A 101 -5.77 -6.56 11.14
C ALA A 101 -4.71 -5.47 11.40
N GLN A 102 -5.11 -4.19 11.31
CA GLN A 102 -4.26 -3.05 11.68
C GLN A 102 -3.85 -3.11 13.16
N ASP A 103 -4.79 -3.36 14.07
CA ASP A 103 -4.52 -3.40 15.51
C ASP A 103 -3.57 -4.54 15.88
N VAL A 104 -3.75 -5.70 15.26
CA VAL A 104 -2.84 -6.85 15.44
C VAL A 104 -1.45 -6.51 14.93
N ALA A 105 -1.33 -5.95 13.73
CA ALA A 105 -0.04 -5.53 13.18
C ALA A 105 0.63 -4.47 14.09
N ARG A 106 -0.13 -3.49 14.59
CA ARG A 106 0.35 -2.46 15.53
C ARG A 106 0.87 -3.08 16.82
N ARG A 107 0.14 -4.01 17.44
CA ARG A 107 0.57 -4.73 18.65
C ARG A 107 1.87 -5.51 18.44
N ILE A 108 2.01 -6.18 17.29
CA ILE A 108 3.24 -6.91 16.95
C ILE A 108 4.42 -5.94 16.77
N LEU A 109 4.21 -4.79 16.12
CA LEU A 109 5.26 -3.78 15.93
C LEU A 109 5.69 -3.12 17.24
N VAL A 110 4.76 -2.85 18.16
CA VAL A 110 5.08 -2.38 19.53
C VAL A 110 5.93 -3.42 20.25
N THR A 111 5.63 -4.71 20.08
CA THR A 111 6.47 -5.78 20.63
C THR A 111 7.90 -5.68 20.09
N ALA A 112 8.09 -5.47 18.78
CA ALA A 112 9.42 -5.28 18.19
C ALA A 112 10.19 -4.11 18.83
N GLN A 113 9.51 -2.99 19.08
CA GLN A 113 10.12 -1.81 19.69
C GLN A 113 10.60 -2.06 21.13
N TYR A 114 9.93 -2.95 21.86
CA TYR A 114 10.32 -3.35 23.22
C TYR A 114 11.61 -4.18 23.24
N TYR A 115 11.82 -5.07 22.26
CA TYR A 115 13.02 -5.93 22.14
C TYR A 115 14.23 -5.22 21.51
N ARG A 116 14.45 -3.94 21.86
CA ARG A 116 15.60 -3.11 21.39
C ARG A 116 15.69 -2.87 19.87
N MET A 117 14.63 -3.16 19.10
CA MET A 117 14.59 -2.92 17.64
C MET A 117 13.88 -1.60 17.28
N ARG A 118 13.87 -0.63 18.20
CA ARG A 118 13.12 0.64 18.04
C ARG A 118 13.60 1.48 16.86
N GLN A 119 14.91 1.54 16.60
CA GLN A 119 15.44 2.26 15.44
C GLN A 119 15.08 1.53 14.14
N LEU A 120 15.38 0.23 14.05
CA LEU A 120 15.05 -0.61 12.90
C LEU A 120 13.55 -0.58 12.55
N ALA A 121 12.66 -0.67 13.54
CA ALA A 121 11.22 -0.59 13.32
C ALA A 121 10.80 0.78 12.78
N ARG A 122 11.34 1.87 13.32
CA ARG A 122 11.07 3.24 12.84
C ARG A 122 11.57 3.45 11.42
N GLU A 123 12.80 3.04 11.12
CA GLU A 123 13.39 3.09 9.78
C GLU A 123 12.56 2.27 8.78
N THR A 124 12.21 1.03 9.14
CA THR A 124 11.40 0.16 8.28
C THR A 124 10.03 0.77 8.00
N MET A 125 9.37 1.36 9.00
CA MET A 125 8.10 2.06 8.82
C MET A 125 8.24 3.23 7.84
N ARG A 126 9.25 4.08 8.02
CA ARG A 126 9.52 5.21 7.12
C ARG A 126 9.80 4.75 5.69
N VAL A 127 10.70 3.78 5.51
CA VAL A 127 11.04 3.22 4.19
C VAL A 127 9.82 2.58 3.53
N SER A 128 9.03 1.80 4.28
CA SER A 128 7.85 1.13 3.73
C SER A 128 6.77 2.12 3.29
N ALA A 129 6.56 3.21 4.02
CA ALA A 129 5.59 4.23 3.64
C ALA A 129 5.96 4.89 2.30
N GLU A 130 7.24 5.21 2.11
CA GLU A 130 7.73 5.82 0.88
C GLU A 130 7.76 4.82 -0.30
N LEU A 131 8.06 3.54 -0.05
CA LEU A 131 7.95 2.49 -1.07
C LEU A 131 6.50 2.25 -1.51
N VAL A 132 5.54 2.35 -0.60
CA VAL A 132 4.11 2.29 -0.96
C VAL A 132 3.73 3.47 -1.86
N LYS A 133 4.19 4.69 -1.53
CA LYS A 133 3.97 5.88 -2.39
C LYS A 133 4.59 5.72 -3.78
N LEU A 134 5.82 5.19 -3.86
CA LEU A 134 6.48 4.89 -5.14
C LEU A 134 5.77 3.80 -5.95
N ALA A 135 5.13 2.84 -5.30
CA ALA A 135 4.38 1.78 -5.95
C ALA A 135 2.96 2.22 -6.36
N MET A 136 2.45 3.29 -5.75
CA MET A 136 1.10 3.82 -5.95
C MET A 136 1.16 5.30 -6.29
N LEU A 137 1.79 5.65 -7.42
CA LEU A 137 1.82 7.03 -7.87
C LEU A 137 0.40 7.55 -8.08
N ILE A 138 0.15 8.77 -7.61
CA ILE A 138 -1.15 9.41 -7.78
C ILE A 138 -1.56 9.50 -9.25
N SER A 139 -0.63 9.80 -10.16
CA SER A 139 -0.89 9.80 -11.61
C SER A 139 -1.42 8.45 -12.10
N ASP A 140 -0.81 7.37 -11.66
CA ASP A 140 -1.10 6.01 -12.12
C ASP A 140 -2.44 5.53 -11.56
N LEU A 141 -2.74 5.89 -10.29
CA LEU A 141 -4.04 5.65 -9.68
C LEU A 141 -5.17 6.37 -10.42
N TRP A 142 -4.94 7.63 -10.83
CA TRP A 142 -5.93 8.38 -11.61
C TRP A 142 -6.07 7.85 -13.03
N VAL A 143 -4.98 7.48 -13.70
CA VAL A 143 -5.05 6.86 -15.03
C VAL A 143 -5.82 5.54 -14.95
N ALA A 144 -5.45 4.63 -14.04
CA ALA A 144 -6.14 3.36 -13.85
C ALA A 144 -7.61 3.55 -13.44
N GLY A 145 -7.89 4.52 -12.57
CA GLY A 145 -9.25 4.87 -12.14
C GLY A 145 -10.12 5.41 -13.27
N LEU A 146 -9.55 6.24 -14.16
CA LEU A 146 -10.26 6.81 -15.31
C LEU A 146 -10.41 5.79 -16.46
N GLU A 147 -9.38 4.98 -16.73
CA GLU A 147 -9.39 3.97 -17.80
C GLU A 147 -10.35 2.82 -17.50
N SER A 148 -10.40 2.34 -16.25
CA SER A 148 -11.36 1.29 -15.84
C SER A 148 -12.83 1.74 -15.88
N GLN A 149 -13.10 3.04 -16.04
CA GLN A 149 -14.44 3.64 -15.96
C GLN A 149 -14.91 4.28 -17.27
N ALA A 150 -14.05 4.32 -18.30
CA ALA A 150 -14.41 4.76 -19.65
C ALA A 150 -15.38 3.78 -20.36
N GLY A 151 -15.59 2.57 -19.83
CA GLY A 151 -16.64 1.63 -20.24
C GLY A 151 -17.55 1.27 -19.06
N GLU A 152 -18.86 1.50 -19.21
CA GLU A 152 -20.02 1.10 -18.38
C GLU A 152 -19.99 1.34 -16.83
N GLY A 153 -18.83 1.62 -16.22
CA GLY A 153 -18.60 1.67 -14.77
C GLY A 153 -18.60 3.07 -14.14
N ALA A 154 -18.75 4.12 -14.93
CA ALA A 154 -18.88 5.48 -14.43
C ALA A 154 -20.09 5.71 -13.48
N VAL A 155 -21.04 4.77 -13.43
CA VAL A 155 -22.15 4.72 -12.47
C VAL A 155 -21.72 4.22 -11.09
N MET A 156 -20.82 3.23 -11.07
CA MET A 156 -20.44 2.53 -9.83
C MET A 156 -19.50 3.37 -8.98
N TRP A 157 -18.65 4.20 -9.59
CA TRP A 157 -17.75 5.09 -8.86
C TRP A 157 -18.30 6.50 -8.67
N SER A 158 -19.27 6.92 -9.48
CA SER A 158 -20.13 8.05 -9.16
C SER A 158 -20.96 7.84 -7.89
N GLY A 159 -21.25 6.58 -7.56
CA GLY A 159 -21.95 6.19 -6.33
C GLY A 159 -21.01 5.96 -5.15
N ASP A 160 -19.71 5.82 -5.38
CA ASP A 160 -18.73 5.61 -4.32
C ASP A 160 -17.76 6.78 -4.30
N ASP A 161 -18.12 7.75 -3.46
CA ASP A 161 -17.41 8.83 -2.74
C ASP A 161 -15.85 8.86 -2.72
N GLY A 162 -15.14 7.85 -3.24
CA GLY A 162 -13.70 7.66 -3.19
C GLY A 162 -12.85 8.72 -3.89
N SER A 163 -13.17 9.18 -5.11
CA SER A 163 -12.40 10.26 -5.79
C SER A 163 -12.48 11.57 -5.04
N ARG A 164 -13.71 11.95 -4.70
CA ARG A 164 -14.00 13.19 -3.99
C ARG A 164 -13.36 13.14 -2.62
N LYS A 165 -13.58 12.09 -1.83
CA LYS A 165 -12.90 11.86 -0.55
C LYS A 165 -11.38 11.87 -0.69
N ALA A 166 -10.81 11.30 -1.75
CA ALA A 166 -9.36 11.32 -1.95
C ALA A 166 -8.83 12.74 -2.18
N ILE A 167 -9.47 13.53 -3.05
CA ILE A 167 -9.09 14.94 -3.30
C ILE A 167 -9.33 15.79 -2.06
N GLU A 168 -10.47 15.65 -1.40
CA GLU A 168 -10.80 16.38 -0.18
C GLU A 168 -9.84 16.03 0.96
N LYS A 169 -9.52 14.75 1.13
CA LYS A 169 -8.51 14.27 2.09
C LYS A 169 -7.14 14.87 1.80
N MET A 170 -6.67 14.84 0.55
CA MET A 170 -5.39 15.47 0.18
C MET A 170 -5.39 16.99 0.40
N LYS A 171 -6.52 17.66 0.15
CA LYS A 171 -6.67 19.10 0.44
C LYS A 171 -6.72 19.38 1.94
N GLN A 172 -7.36 18.52 2.73
CA GLN A 172 -7.40 18.59 4.19
C GLN A 172 -6.00 18.36 4.78
N GLU A 173 -5.26 17.38 4.30
CA GLU A 173 -3.87 17.12 4.70
C GLU A 173 -2.98 18.33 4.41
N LYS A 174 -3.10 18.93 3.21
CA LYS A 174 -2.42 20.20 2.88
C LYS A 174 -2.81 21.34 3.83
N LYS A 175 -4.08 21.43 4.25
CA LYS A 175 -4.57 22.47 5.15
C LYS A 175 -4.10 22.27 6.59
N GLN A 176 -4.04 21.01 7.05
CA GLN A 176 -3.50 20.64 8.35
C GLN A 176 -2.01 21.02 8.45
N ASP A 177 -1.25 20.75 7.38
CA ASP A 177 0.15 21.14 7.27
C ASP A 177 0.35 22.68 7.35
N LEU A 178 -0.61 23.49 6.91
CA LEU A 178 -0.57 24.96 7.05
C LEU A 178 -0.95 25.45 8.46
N HIS A 179 -1.81 24.74 9.18
CA HIS A 179 -2.28 25.13 10.51
C HIS A 179 -1.32 24.69 11.63
N ASP A 180 -0.61 23.57 11.46
CA ASP A 180 0.40 23.08 12.41
C ASP A 180 1.76 23.78 12.24
N ALA A 181 1.87 24.76 11.33
CA ALA A 181 3.02 25.62 11.14
C ALA A 181 3.14 26.67 12.28
N ASP A 182 3.18 26.22 13.53
CA ASP A 182 3.73 27.01 14.63
C ASP A 182 5.24 27.18 14.39
N PRO A 183 5.77 28.43 14.33
CA PRO A 183 7.18 28.69 14.07
C PRO A 183 8.15 27.99 15.05
N ASN A 184 7.68 27.59 16.24
CA ASN A 184 8.50 26.96 17.29
C ASN A 184 8.42 25.43 17.36
N ASN A 185 7.53 24.79 16.60
CA ASN A 185 7.44 23.32 16.57
C ASN A 185 7.32 22.84 15.13
N ARG A 186 8.35 23.14 14.32
CA ARG A 186 8.55 22.57 12.98
C ARG A 186 8.71 21.06 13.09
N THR A 187 7.61 20.35 13.28
CA THR A 187 7.54 18.95 12.95
C THR A 187 7.63 18.84 11.43
N GLU A 188 8.31 17.80 10.97
CA GLU A 188 8.68 17.54 9.57
C GLU A 188 7.46 17.12 8.73
N THR A 189 6.38 17.92 8.75
CA THR A 189 5.03 17.59 8.31
C THR A 189 4.66 18.31 7.02
N SER A 190 5.21 17.84 5.91
CA SER A 190 4.35 17.63 4.75
C SER A 190 4.31 16.13 4.50
N ASN A 191 3.13 15.52 4.66
CA ASN A 191 2.95 14.13 4.25
C ASN A 191 2.88 14.02 2.72
N LEU A 192 2.51 15.12 2.06
CA LEU A 192 2.45 15.22 0.62
C LEU A 192 3.82 15.45 0.01
N THR A 193 4.12 14.67 -1.01
CA THR A 193 5.33 14.74 -1.82
C THR A 193 5.26 15.94 -2.78
N PRO A 194 6.41 16.49 -3.21
CA PRO A 194 6.45 17.53 -4.25
C PRO A 194 5.66 17.14 -5.50
N PHE A 195 5.70 15.85 -5.88
CA PHE A 195 4.93 15.30 -6.98
C PHE A 195 3.41 15.39 -6.75
N GLU A 196 2.91 14.98 -5.58
CA GLU A 196 1.49 15.10 -5.22
C GLU A 196 1.03 16.56 -5.15
N LEU A 197 1.86 17.45 -4.62
CA LEU A 197 1.56 18.88 -4.59
C LEU A 197 1.44 19.47 -5.99
N ASN A 198 2.32 19.08 -6.91
CA ASN A 198 2.23 19.49 -8.31
C ASN A 198 0.96 18.94 -8.98
N PHE A 199 0.65 17.67 -8.74
CA PHE A 199 -0.59 17.04 -9.23
C PHE A 199 -1.83 17.82 -8.76
N LEU A 200 -1.91 18.16 -7.47
CA LEU A 200 -3.02 18.94 -6.94
C LEU A 200 -3.12 20.33 -7.57
N LYS A 201 -2.00 21.01 -7.77
CA LYS A 201 -1.97 22.34 -8.40
C LYS A 201 -2.50 22.30 -9.83
N LEU A 202 -2.16 21.26 -10.60
CA LEU A 202 -2.51 21.17 -12.01
C LEU A 202 -3.94 20.65 -12.24
N TYR A 203 -4.38 19.64 -11.48
CA TYR A 203 -5.59 18.88 -11.82
C TYR A 203 -6.74 19.00 -10.82
N SER A 204 -6.50 19.48 -9.59
CA SER A 204 -7.53 19.40 -8.55
C SER A 204 -8.79 20.22 -8.84
N GLU A 205 -8.66 21.37 -9.50
CA GLU A 205 -9.81 22.20 -9.88
C GLU A 205 -10.65 21.54 -10.96
N TYR A 206 -10.01 20.98 -11.99
CA TYR A 206 -10.67 20.25 -13.07
C TYR A 206 -11.42 19.01 -12.55
N LEU A 207 -10.77 18.23 -11.68
CA LEU A 207 -11.37 17.02 -11.11
C LEU A 207 -12.55 17.33 -10.18
N LEU A 208 -12.48 18.42 -9.40
CA LEU A 208 -13.59 18.85 -8.55
C LEU A 208 -14.74 19.46 -9.34
N ALA A 209 -14.47 20.16 -10.45
CA ALA A 209 -15.50 20.70 -11.31
C ALA A 209 -16.37 19.61 -11.97
N ALA A 210 -15.86 18.37 -12.06
CA ALA A 210 -16.61 17.22 -12.56
C ALA A 210 -17.61 16.63 -11.54
N VAL A 211 -17.36 16.78 -10.23
CA VAL A 211 -18.17 16.23 -9.13
C VAL A 211 -19.67 16.53 -9.24
N PRO A 212 -20.13 17.78 -9.45
CA PRO A 212 -21.57 18.05 -9.51
C PRO A 212 -22.28 17.36 -10.67
N TYR A 213 -21.57 17.05 -11.77
CA TYR A 213 -22.14 16.32 -12.91
C TYR A 213 -22.30 14.83 -12.60
N VAL A 214 -21.34 14.28 -11.85
CA VAL A 214 -21.33 12.92 -11.33
C VAL A 214 -22.45 12.75 -10.29
N GLU A 215 -22.61 13.69 -9.35
CA GLU A 215 -23.73 13.68 -8.39
C GLU A 215 -25.10 13.73 -9.07
N ARG A 216 -25.28 14.61 -10.06
CA ARG A 216 -26.52 14.71 -10.85
C ARG A 216 -26.79 13.43 -11.65
N TYR A 217 -25.74 12.74 -12.08
CA TYR A 217 -25.87 11.43 -12.69
C TYR A 217 -26.36 10.39 -11.69
N GLY A 218 -25.81 10.36 -10.46
CA GLY A 218 -26.27 9.48 -9.39
C GLY A 218 -27.76 9.65 -9.05
N LEU A 219 -28.26 10.89 -9.07
CA LEU A 219 -29.66 11.22 -8.78
C LEU A 219 -30.63 10.91 -9.93
N GLY A 220 -30.22 11.14 -11.18
CA GLY A 220 -31.12 11.09 -12.34
C GLY A 220 -30.84 9.97 -13.35
N ARG A 221 -29.73 9.24 -13.22
CA ARG A 221 -29.20 8.23 -14.17
C ARG A 221 -29.19 8.67 -15.64
N LYS A 222 -29.06 9.98 -15.90
CA LYS A 222 -29.02 10.53 -17.27
C LYS A 222 -27.59 10.55 -17.80
N GLY A 223 -27.24 9.63 -18.70
CA GLY A 223 -25.90 9.49 -19.28
C GLY A 223 -25.30 10.76 -19.90
N LYS A 224 -26.12 11.74 -20.29
CA LYS A 224 -25.67 13.05 -20.82
C LYS A 224 -24.78 13.84 -19.84
N TYR A 225 -25.06 13.78 -18.53
CA TYR A 225 -24.25 14.50 -17.54
C TYR A 225 -22.87 13.86 -17.39
N LEU A 226 -22.83 12.55 -17.45
CA LEU A 226 -21.58 11.80 -17.38
C LEU A 226 -20.71 12.00 -18.62
N LEU A 227 -21.31 11.94 -19.82
CA LEU A 227 -20.60 12.18 -21.06
C LEU A 227 -20.03 13.61 -21.11
N HIS A 228 -20.77 14.58 -20.59
CA HIS A 228 -20.29 15.96 -20.46
C HIS A 228 -19.11 16.06 -19.49
N ALA A 229 -19.18 15.41 -18.33
CA ALA A 229 -18.08 15.39 -17.37
C ALA A 229 -16.82 14.73 -17.96
N TRP A 230 -17.00 13.63 -18.70
CA TRP A 230 -15.93 12.89 -19.35
C TRP A 230 -15.18 13.74 -20.38
N HIS A 231 -15.87 14.27 -21.39
CA HIS A 231 -15.23 15.04 -22.44
C HIS A 231 -14.64 16.36 -21.94
N LYS A 232 -15.30 17.01 -20.97
CA LYS A 232 -14.89 18.35 -20.50
C LYS A 232 -13.76 18.31 -19.47
N PHE A 233 -13.73 17.32 -18.59
CA PHE A 233 -12.82 17.32 -17.44
C PHE A 233 -11.88 16.12 -17.43
N TYR A 234 -12.39 14.89 -17.58
CA TYR A 234 -11.55 13.69 -17.41
C TYR A 234 -10.63 13.42 -18.59
N GLN A 235 -11.15 13.51 -19.82
CA GLN A 235 -10.38 13.23 -21.03
C GLN A 235 -9.16 14.17 -21.20
N PRO A 236 -9.27 15.50 -21.01
CA PRO A 236 -8.10 16.39 -21.09
C PRO A 236 -7.05 16.08 -20.03
N VAL A 237 -7.47 15.77 -18.79
CA VAL A 237 -6.56 15.41 -17.69
C VAL A 237 -5.82 14.11 -18.01
N LEU A 238 -6.52 13.08 -18.49
CA LEU A 238 -5.93 11.80 -18.88
C LEU A 238 -4.87 11.99 -19.98
N GLN A 239 -5.22 12.73 -21.03
CA GLN A 239 -4.30 13.01 -22.14
C GLN A 239 -3.06 13.78 -21.66
N HIS A 240 -3.25 14.75 -20.76
CA HIS A 240 -2.14 15.53 -20.21
C HIS A 240 -1.22 14.67 -19.31
N ILE A 241 -1.78 13.76 -18.50
CA ILE A 241 -1.00 12.82 -17.68
C ILE A 241 -0.22 11.84 -18.58
N GLN A 242 -0.87 11.23 -19.57
CA GLN A 242 -0.23 10.29 -20.49
C GLN A 242 0.88 10.96 -21.31
N LYS A 243 0.70 12.21 -21.74
CA LYS A 243 1.72 12.98 -22.47
C LYS A 243 2.94 13.31 -21.60
N ASN A 244 2.73 13.57 -20.32
CA ASN A 244 3.78 13.93 -19.38
C ASN A 244 4.34 12.73 -18.59
N ALA A 245 3.88 11.51 -18.89
CA ALA A 245 4.38 10.30 -18.26
C ALA A 245 5.82 10.02 -18.70
N THR A 246 6.77 10.17 -17.77
CA THR A 246 8.19 9.89 -18.01
C THR A 246 8.57 8.51 -17.47
N ASP A 247 9.38 7.76 -18.23
CA ASP A 247 9.91 6.44 -17.83
C ASP A 247 10.88 6.53 -16.64
N LYS A 248 11.38 7.74 -16.37
CA LYS A 248 12.32 8.03 -15.30
C LYS A 248 11.66 9.01 -14.35
N LEU A 249 11.61 8.62 -13.08
CA LEU A 249 11.12 9.46 -11.98
C LEU A 249 12.29 9.87 -11.10
N HIS A 250 12.32 11.14 -10.73
CA HIS A 250 13.30 11.66 -9.79
C HIS A 250 12.88 11.33 -8.37
N LEU A 251 13.74 10.60 -7.65
CA LEU A 251 13.43 10.14 -6.30
C LEU A 251 13.16 11.31 -5.34
N LYS A 252 13.81 12.47 -5.56
CA LYS A 252 13.58 13.70 -4.78
C LYS A 252 12.13 14.18 -4.83
N ASP A 253 11.47 14.03 -5.97
CA ASP A 253 10.12 14.58 -6.17
C ASP A 253 9.03 13.62 -5.68
N VAL A 254 9.29 12.31 -5.75
CA VAL A 254 8.30 11.26 -5.43
C VAL A 254 8.48 10.67 -4.04
N ALA A 255 9.71 10.59 -3.52
CA ALA A 255 9.99 10.04 -2.19
C ALA A 255 11.21 10.73 -1.54
N PRO A 256 11.06 11.98 -1.07
CA PRO A 256 12.16 12.79 -0.54
C PRO A 256 12.81 12.17 0.70
N ARG A 257 12.05 11.43 1.52
CA ARG A 257 12.59 10.77 2.71
C ARG A 257 13.51 9.60 2.37
N LEU A 258 13.21 8.86 1.30
CA LEU A 258 14.13 7.83 0.79
C LEU A 258 15.37 8.45 0.17
N TRP A 259 15.22 9.60 -0.50
CA TRP A 259 16.35 10.37 -1.00
C TRP A 259 17.31 10.77 0.13
N GLU A 260 16.78 11.36 1.20
CA GLU A 260 17.56 11.79 2.37
C GLU A 260 18.30 10.62 3.04
N MET A 261 17.66 9.46 3.14
CA MET A 261 18.30 8.24 3.67
C MET A 261 19.40 7.68 2.74
N SER A 262 19.29 7.92 1.44
CA SER A 262 20.28 7.48 0.45
C SER A 262 21.47 8.43 0.32
N ALA A 263 21.35 9.67 0.80
CA ALA A 263 22.41 10.65 0.73
C ALA A 263 23.55 10.24 1.69
N PRO A 264 24.80 10.12 1.22
CA PRO A 264 25.91 9.81 2.10
C PRO A 264 26.05 10.94 3.13
N ALA A 265 26.17 10.56 4.40
CA ALA A 265 26.63 11.47 5.45
C ALA A 265 27.95 12.10 4.97
N SER A 266 28.04 13.42 5.07
CA SER A 266 29.22 14.26 4.80
C SER A 266 30.54 13.48 4.78
N ASP A 267 31.25 13.56 3.64
CA ASP A 267 32.60 13.01 3.36
C ASP A 267 32.68 11.79 2.40
N ALA A 268 32.09 11.91 1.20
CA ALA A 268 32.60 11.18 0.04
C ALA A 268 32.42 11.98 -1.26
N SER A 269 33.52 12.12 -2.00
CA SER A 269 33.71 12.90 -3.23
C SER A 269 32.62 12.74 -4.32
N PRO A 270 32.48 13.76 -5.21
CA PRO A 270 31.36 13.89 -6.13
C PRO A 270 31.58 13.07 -7.41
N LYS A 271 31.52 11.74 -7.36
CA LYS A 271 31.54 10.89 -8.56
C LYS A 271 30.67 9.63 -8.39
N ASN A 272 29.43 9.71 -8.89
CA ASN A 272 28.43 8.65 -9.20
C ASN A 272 27.12 8.85 -8.44
N LYS A 273 25.92 8.70 -9.02
CA LYS A 273 25.45 8.44 -10.40
C LYS A 273 23.94 8.68 -10.33
N SER A 274 23.38 9.44 -11.26
CA SER A 274 21.94 9.65 -11.51
C SER A 274 20.96 8.87 -10.60
N ASN A 275 20.44 9.54 -9.57
CA ASN A 275 19.38 9.01 -8.70
C ASN A 275 18.00 9.04 -9.40
N ASN A 276 17.95 8.51 -10.63
CA ASN A 276 16.73 8.31 -11.39
C ASN A 276 16.29 6.87 -11.16
N ILE A 277 15.12 6.68 -10.55
CA ILE A 277 14.53 5.35 -10.48
C ILE A 277 13.80 5.12 -11.81
N THR A 278 14.18 4.05 -12.51
CA THR A 278 13.41 3.57 -13.65
C THR A 278 12.33 2.65 -13.08
N LEU A 279 11.16 3.20 -12.78
CA LEU A 279 9.98 2.38 -12.54
C LEU A 279 9.44 2.02 -13.92
N ALA A 280 9.54 0.75 -14.30
CA ALA A 280 8.86 0.26 -15.48
C ALA A 280 7.36 0.42 -15.23
N SER A 281 6.77 1.48 -15.79
CA SER A 281 5.31 1.67 -15.81
C SER A 281 4.70 0.41 -16.42
N GLN A 282 4.08 -0.44 -15.60
CA GLN A 282 3.33 -1.56 -16.12
C GLN A 282 2.14 -1.00 -16.91
N SER A 283 1.92 -1.56 -18.10
CA SER A 283 0.85 -1.24 -19.05
C SER A 283 1.00 0.06 -19.85
N ARG A 284 1.72 -0.02 -20.98
CA ARG A 284 1.55 0.90 -22.12
C ARG A 284 0.86 0.12 -23.25
N HIS A 285 -0.18 0.75 -23.81
CA HIS A 285 -1.06 0.34 -24.91
C HIS A 285 -2.29 -0.50 -24.57
N ILE A 286 -3.46 0.15 -24.66
CA ILE A 286 -4.70 -0.45 -25.16
C ILE A 286 -5.33 0.52 -26.16
N SER A 287 -5.69 0.00 -27.32
CA SER A 287 -6.33 0.70 -28.44
C SER A 287 -7.63 1.41 -28.05
N PRO A 288 -8.06 2.45 -28.79
CA PRO A 288 -9.37 3.07 -28.60
C PRO A 288 -10.50 2.02 -28.65
N PRO A 289 -11.63 2.25 -27.98
CA PRO A 289 -12.78 1.35 -28.07
C PRO A 289 -13.26 1.28 -29.52
N GLY A 290 -13.04 0.13 -30.14
CA GLY A 290 -13.60 -0.25 -31.44
C GLY A 290 -15.09 -0.58 -31.33
N LEU A 291 -15.90 0.38 -30.90
CA LEU A 291 -17.36 0.29 -30.89
C LEU A 291 -17.99 1.50 -31.58
N PHE A 292 -17.47 1.81 -32.76
CA PHE A 292 -18.25 2.39 -33.85
C PHE A 292 -18.14 1.46 -35.05
N THR A 293 -18.72 0.26 -34.94
CA THR A 293 -19.20 -0.44 -36.13
C THR A 293 -20.71 -0.52 -36.02
N SER A 294 -21.34 0.08 -37.02
CA SER A 294 -22.78 0.16 -37.21
C SER A 294 -23.45 -1.21 -37.09
N SER A 295 -24.54 -1.26 -36.33
CA SER A 295 -25.84 -1.82 -36.72
C SER A 295 -26.88 -1.37 -35.71
#